data_AF-A0A4X2MD85-F1
#
_entry.id   AF-A0A4X2MD85-F1
#
_cell.length_a   1.000
_cell.length_b   1.000
_cell.length_c   1.000
_cell.angle_alpha   90.00
_cell.angle_beta   90.00
_cell.angle_gamma   90.00
#
_symmetry.space_group_name_H-M   'P 1'
#
loop_
_entity.id
_entity.type
_entity.pdbx_description
1 polymer ?
#
loop_
_entity_poly.entity_id
_entity_poly.type
_entity_poly.pdbx_seq_one_letter_code
_entity_poly.pdbx_strand_id
1 'polypeptide(L)'
;MKVLLLKDPKDDDSGQDPYIQELGSRGFEATLIPVLSFEFLSLQSFSEKLCHPEAYGGLVFTSPRAVEAMELCLERDNKQEVWKKSLKEKWHVKPAYVVGQATASLVRKIGLAAEGEKCGNGEKLAEYICSLCRHRSNHSPSHGQRGNPCELHGGEALPSRLGCRPPEGAAAREPIQLWGCLGLRPHWLRPGPARGDR
;
A
#
# COMPACT_ATOMS: atom_id res chain seq x y z
N MET A 1 -34.93 -16.27 -2.81
CA MET A 1 -34.01 -16.73 -3.89
C MET A 1 -32.60 -16.82 -3.32
N LYS A 2 -31.79 -17.80 -3.72
CA LYS A 2 -30.41 -17.95 -3.20
C LYS A 2 -29.42 -17.11 -4.01
N VAL A 3 -28.42 -16.53 -3.33
CA VAL A 3 -27.39 -15.67 -3.93
C VAL A 3 -26.01 -16.09 -3.40
N LEU A 4 -25.01 -16.14 -4.28
CA LEU A 4 -23.63 -16.45 -3.91
C LEU A 4 -22.76 -15.20 -4.07
N LEU A 5 -22.06 -14.82 -3.01
CA LEU A 5 -21.13 -13.69 -2.98
C LEU A 5 -19.69 -14.23 -3.04
N LEU A 6 -19.00 -13.94 -4.14
CA LEU A 6 -17.60 -14.32 -4.35
C LEU A 6 -16.71 -13.10 -4.07
N LYS A 7 -16.47 -12.83 -2.78
CA LYS A 7 -15.68 -11.69 -2.29
C LYS A 7 -15.02 -12.05 -0.98
N ASP A 8 -13.93 -11.37 -0.64
CA ASP A 8 -13.39 -11.43 0.72
C ASP A 8 -14.40 -10.86 1.71
N PRO A 9 -14.57 -11.44 2.91
CA PRO A 9 -15.37 -10.85 3.96
C PRO A 9 -14.82 -9.47 4.33
N LYS A 10 -15.68 -8.59 4.83
CA LYS A 10 -15.26 -7.29 5.33
C LYS A 10 -14.70 -7.43 6.74
N ASP A 11 -13.48 -6.96 6.95
CA ASP A 11 -12.81 -6.94 8.27
C ASP A 11 -13.30 -5.75 9.11
N ASP A 12 -14.60 -5.69 9.42
CA ASP A 12 -15.13 -4.73 10.40
C ASP A 12 -15.94 -5.41 11.53
N ASP A 13 -15.88 -4.81 12.72
CA ASP A 13 -16.48 -5.34 13.96
C ASP A 13 -18.03 -5.35 13.94
N SER A 14 -18.67 -5.02 12.81
CA SER A 14 -20.13 -4.98 12.60
C SER A 14 -20.82 -6.35 12.60
N GLY A 15 -20.05 -7.46 12.61
CA GLY A 15 -20.54 -8.83 12.80
C GLY A 15 -21.13 -9.52 11.56
N GLN A 16 -21.78 -8.80 10.64
CA GLN A 16 -22.23 -9.33 9.34
C GLN A 16 -21.76 -8.48 8.16
N ASP A 17 -21.43 -9.14 7.05
CA ASP A 17 -21.02 -8.46 5.82
C ASP A 17 -22.18 -7.60 5.27
N PRO A 18 -21.95 -6.33 4.89
CA PRO A 18 -23.00 -5.43 4.40
C PRO A 18 -23.80 -5.98 3.21
N TYR A 19 -23.19 -6.80 2.34
CA TYR A 19 -23.91 -7.42 1.22
C TYR A 19 -24.84 -8.53 1.70
N ILE A 20 -24.46 -9.31 2.73
CA ILE A 20 -25.33 -10.33 3.33
C ILE A 20 -26.52 -9.63 4.00
N GLN A 21 -26.27 -8.57 4.77
CA GLN A 21 -27.30 -7.81 5.47
C GLN A 21 -28.33 -7.19 4.49
N GLU A 22 -27.87 -6.53 3.43
CA GLU A 22 -28.73 -5.84 2.46
C GLU A 22 -29.44 -6.79 1.49
N LEU A 23 -28.89 -7.97 1.23
CA LEU A 23 -29.60 -9.04 0.51
C LEU A 23 -30.65 -9.71 1.40
N GLY A 24 -30.32 -9.95 2.68
CA GLY A 24 -31.24 -10.50 3.67
C GLY A 24 -32.45 -9.61 3.91
N SER A 25 -32.26 -8.29 4.03
CA SER A 25 -33.34 -7.30 4.19
C SER A 25 -34.33 -7.29 3.02
N ARG A 26 -33.92 -7.79 1.85
CA ARG A 26 -34.69 -7.90 0.61
C ARG A 26 -35.22 -9.32 0.33
N GLY A 27 -35.09 -10.25 1.28
CA GLY A 27 -35.61 -11.62 1.15
C GLY A 27 -34.73 -12.58 0.32
N PHE A 28 -33.45 -12.27 0.14
CA PHE A 28 -32.49 -13.16 -0.49
C PHE A 28 -31.71 -13.96 0.56
N GLU A 29 -31.48 -15.24 0.26
CA GLU A 29 -30.62 -16.11 1.06
C GLU A 29 -29.20 -16.02 0.50
N ALA A 30 -28.36 -15.16 1.11
CA ALA A 30 -27.01 -14.89 0.63
C ALA A 30 -25.96 -15.75 1.37
N THR A 31 -25.07 -16.38 0.60
CA THR A 31 -23.90 -17.11 1.12
C THR A 31 -22.63 -16.46 0.58
N LEU A 32 -21.67 -16.16 1.44
CA LEU A 32 -20.37 -15.59 1.06
C LEU A 32 -19.28 -16.67 1.05
N ILE A 33 -18.51 -16.71 -0.05
CA ILE A 33 -17.31 -17.53 -0.19
C ILE A 33 -16.13 -16.58 -0.46
N PRO A 34 -15.10 -16.55 0.41
CA PRO A 34 -13.86 -15.84 0.12
C PRO A 34 -13.15 -16.52 -1.06
N VAL A 35 -12.71 -15.72 -2.02
CA VAL A 35 -12.04 -16.20 -3.24
C VAL A 35 -10.61 -15.70 -3.38
N LEU A 36 -10.17 -14.78 -2.53
CA LEU A 36 -8.77 -14.38 -2.41
C LEU A 36 -8.21 -14.78 -1.05
N SER A 37 -6.90 -14.91 -1.00
CA SER A 37 -6.11 -15.03 0.23
C SER A 37 -4.78 -14.33 -0.03
N PHE A 38 -4.23 -13.72 1.01
CA PHE A 38 -2.98 -12.97 0.93
C PHE A 38 -2.12 -13.28 2.16
N GLU A 39 -0.80 -13.27 1.96
CA GLU A 39 0.18 -13.40 3.03
C GLU A 39 1.05 -12.15 3.05
N PHE A 40 1.36 -11.67 4.26
CA PHE A 40 2.28 -10.55 4.46
C PHE A 40 3.73 -10.98 4.36
N LEU A 41 4.39 -10.57 3.28
CA LEU A 41 5.79 -10.89 3.00
C LEU A 41 6.73 -9.76 3.42
N SER A 42 7.99 -10.13 3.71
CA SER A 42 9.13 -9.21 3.90
C SER A 42 8.94 -8.12 4.98
N LEU A 43 8.08 -8.35 5.97
CA LEU A 43 7.74 -7.37 7.03
C LEU A 43 8.97 -6.82 7.77
N GLN A 44 9.97 -7.66 8.06
CA GLN A 44 11.24 -7.26 8.67
C GLN A 44 11.96 -6.18 7.85
N SER A 45 12.14 -6.43 6.54
CA SER A 45 12.82 -5.48 5.65
C SER A 45 12.00 -4.20 5.47
N PHE A 46 10.66 -4.31 5.41
CA PHE A 46 9.78 -3.14 5.35
C PHE A 46 9.93 -2.26 6.61
N SER A 47 9.95 -2.89 7.79
CA SER A 47 10.16 -2.24 9.07
C SER A 47 11.53 -1.57 9.20
N GLU A 48 12.60 -2.19 8.71
CA GLU A 48 13.93 -1.58 8.60
C GLU A 48 13.90 -0.34 7.69
N LYS A 49 13.28 -0.45 6.51
CA LYS A 49 13.15 0.66 5.56
C LYS A 49 12.33 1.82 6.15
N LEU A 50 11.30 1.54 6.95
CA LEU A 50 10.52 2.55 7.68
C LEU A 50 11.31 3.28 8.79
N CYS A 51 12.38 2.68 9.32
CA CYS A 51 13.27 3.35 10.27
C CYS A 51 14.18 4.42 9.63
N HIS A 52 14.26 4.47 8.30
CA HIS A 52 15.17 5.34 7.54
C HIS A 52 14.43 6.35 6.64
N PRO A 53 13.55 7.22 7.18
CA PRO A 53 12.81 8.22 6.40
C PRO A 53 13.70 9.17 5.60
N GLU A 54 14.94 9.41 6.03
CA GLU A 54 15.94 10.21 5.32
C GLU A 54 16.29 9.67 3.92
N ALA A 55 16.16 8.36 3.69
CA ALA A 55 16.45 7.72 2.41
C ALA A 55 15.32 7.83 1.37
N TYR A 56 14.16 8.39 1.72
CA TYR A 56 12.95 8.37 0.89
C TYR A 56 12.28 9.74 0.75
N GLY A 57 11.75 10.04 -0.44
CA GLY A 57 10.98 11.27 -0.70
C GLY A 57 9.57 11.27 -0.10
N GLY A 58 8.97 10.11 0.12
CA GLY A 58 7.60 9.94 0.61
C GLY A 58 7.16 8.47 0.59
N LEU A 59 5.87 8.22 0.78
CA LEU A 59 5.27 6.88 0.76
C LEU A 59 4.17 6.79 -0.31
N VAL A 60 3.90 5.58 -0.80
CA VAL A 60 2.81 5.28 -1.74
C VAL A 60 2.06 4.02 -1.28
N PHE A 61 0.76 4.13 -1.05
CA PHE A 61 -0.12 3.03 -0.65
C PHE A 61 -1.23 2.83 -1.68
N THR A 62 -1.13 1.80 -2.51
CA THR A 62 -2.16 1.48 -3.52
C THR A 62 -3.24 0.52 -3.04
N SER A 63 -3.14 0.01 -1.80
CA SER A 63 -4.06 -0.96 -1.21
C SER A 63 -4.14 -0.78 0.32
N PRO A 64 -5.32 -0.96 0.96
CA PRO A 64 -5.45 -0.96 2.42
C PRO A 64 -4.52 -1.97 3.10
N ARG A 65 -4.36 -3.16 2.49
CA ARG A 65 -3.48 -4.23 2.96
C ARG A 65 -2.01 -3.79 3.07
N ALA A 66 -1.54 -2.82 2.28
CA ALA A 66 -0.18 -2.27 2.40
C ALA A 66 0.00 -1.40 3.67
N VAL A 67 -1.09 -0.81 4.18
CA VAL A 67 -1.10 -0.08 5.46
C VAL A 67 -1.17 -1.06 6.63
N GLU A 68 -1.99 -2.10 6.52
CA GLU A 68 -2.05 -3.19 7.51
C GLU A 68 -0.68 -3.89 7.67
N ALA A 69 0.03 -4.14 6.56
CA ALA A 69 1.41 -4.65 6.58
C ALA A 69 2.36 -3.73 7.37
N MET A 70 2.17 -2.42 7.29
CA MET A 70 2.95 -1.43 8.03
C MET A 70 2.63 -1.47 9.53
N GLU A 71 1.35 -1.52 9.90
CA GLU A 71 0.93 -1.66 11.30
C GLU A 71 1.49 -2.96 11.92
N LEU A 72 1.38 -4.08 11.21
CA LEU A 72 1.90 -5.38 11.64
C LEU A 72 3.42 -5.43 11.77
N CYS A 73 4.18 -4.75 10.90
CA CYS A 73 5.65 -4.73 11.03
C CYS A 73 6.11 -3.82 12.19
N LEU A 74 5.38 -2.74 12.48
CA LEU A 74 5.65 -1.87 13.63
C LEU A 74 5.29 -2.56 14.96
N GLU A 75 4.28 -3.43 14.97
CA GLU A 75 3.93 -4.28 16.11
C GLU A 75 4.95 -5.39 16.36
N ARG A 76 5.25 -6.22 15.36
CA ARG A 76 6.14 -7.39 15.49
C ARG A 76 7.54 -7.03 15.97
N ASP A 77 8.09 -5.92 15.50
CA ASP A 77 9.45 -5.48 15.84
C ASP A 77 9.50 -4.67 17.16
N ASN A 78 8.39 -4.56 17.89
CA ASN A 78 8.24 -3.68 19.06
C ASN A 78 8.58 -2.19 18.74
N LYS A 79 8.41 -1.79 17.48
CA LYS A 79 8.74 -0.45 16.97
C LYS A 79 7.58 0.54 17.09
N GLN A 80 6.40 0.15 17.57
CA GLN A 80 5.28 1.07 17.82
C GLN A 80 5.69 2.28 18.67
N GLU A 81 6.52 2.08 19.69
CA GLU A 81 7.00 3.18 20.54
C GLU A 81 7.99 4.09 19.80
N VAL A 82 8.87 3.54 18.97
CA VAL A 82 9.80 4.30 18.12
C VAL A 82 9.01 5.08 17.04
N TRP A 83 7.94 4.50 16.52
CA TRP A 83 7.00 5.12 15.60
C TRP A 83 6.34 6.34 16.24
N LYS A 84 5.63 6.15 17.36
CA LYS A 84 4.92 7.21 18.08
C LYS A 84 5.84 8.34 18.53
N LYS A 85 7.07 8.02 18.99
CA LYS A 85 8.03 8.99 19.54
C LYS A 85 8.86 9.76 18.51
N SER A 86 9.05 9.23 17.29
CA SER A 86 10.02 9.86 16.37
C SER A 86 9.79 9.60 14.87
N LEU A 87 9.48 8.38 14.44
CA LEU A 87 9.38 8.09 13.00
C LEU A 87 8.13 8.71 12.40
N LYS A 88 7.01 8.71 13.14
CA LYS A 88 5.74 9.30 12.68
C LYS A 88 5.91 10.75 12.24
N GLU A 89 6.59 11.59 13.02
CA GLU A 89 6.80 13.00 12.67
C GLU A 89 7.72 13.16 11.44
N LYS A 90 8.80 12.38 11.37
CA LYS A 90 9.72 12.35 10.21
C LYS A 90 9.04 11.91 8.91
N TRP A 91 8.03 11.04 9.00
CA TRP A 91 7.20 10.63 7.87
C TRP A 91 6.04 11.60 7.60
N HIS A 92 5.47 12.25 8.61
CA HIS A 92 4.38 13.23 8.48
C HIS A 92 4.79 14.48 7.68
N VAL A 93 6.06 14.88 7.73
CA VAL A 93 6.60 15.97 6.90
C VAL A 93 6.87 15.58 5.44
N LYS A 94 6.56 14.33 5.04
CA LYS A 94 6.70 13.80 3.68
C LYS A 94 5.32 13.43 3.13
N PRO A 95 5.10 13.52 1.81
CA PRO A 95 3.82 13.11 1.23
C PRO A 95 3.59 11.60 1.38
N ALA A 96 2.36 11.22 1.72
CA ALA A 96 1.87 9.85 1.66
C ALA A 96 0.76 9.75 0.61
N TYR A 97 1.12 9.31 -0.59
CA TYR A 97 0.20 9.16 -1.71
C TYR A 97 -0.61 7.87 -1.58
N VAL A 98 -1.91 7.90 -1.88
CA VAL A 98 -2.81 6.77 -1.70
C VAL A 98 -3.77 6.57 -2.87
N VAL A 99 -4.19 5.33 -3.11
CA VAL A 99 -5.31 5.01 -4.00
C VAL A 99 -6.53 4.64 -3.16
N GLY A 100 -7.63 5.38 -3.33
CA GLY A 100 -8.94 5.06 -2.76
C GLY A 100 -9.14 5.46 -1.29
N GLN A 101 -10.40 5.73 -0.95
CA GLN A 101 -10.81 6.25 0.37
C GLN A 101 -10.52 5.28 1.52
N ALA A 102 -10.60 3.97 1.28
CA ALA A 102 -10.32 2.94 2.28
C ALA A 102 -8.85 3.03 2.74
N THR A 103 -7.91 3.01 1.78
CA THR A 103 -6.47 3.16 2.04
C THR A 103 -6.17 4.50 2.73
N ALA A 104 -6.77 5.59 2.23
CA ALA A 104 -6.61 6.92 2.82
C ALA A 104 -7.08 6.99 4.28
N SER A 105 -8.14 6.27 4.62
CA SER A 105 -8.66 6.20 5.99
C SER A 105 -7.68 5.48 6.93
N LEU A 106 -7.05 4.38 6.48
CA LEU A 106 -6.02 3.69 7.27
C LEU A 106 -4.74 4.53 7.40
N VAL A 107 -4.27 5.17 6.32
CA VAL A 107 -3.08 6.07 6.37
C VAL A 107 -3.28 7.23 7.35
N ARG A 108 -4.51 7.74 7.49
CA ARG A 108 -4.86 8.73 8.52
C ARG A 108 -4.89 8.15 9.93
N LYS A 109 -5.29 6.89 10.14
CA LYS A 109 -5.27 6.22 11.46
C LYS A 109 -3.84 6.05 12.00
N ILE A 110 -2.88 5.62 11.16
CA ILE A 110 -1.45 5.60 11.54
C ILE A 110 -0.85 7.00 11.72
N GLY A 111 -1.59 8.04 11.31
CA GLY A 111 -1.33 9.44 11.56
C GLY A 111 -0.43 10.12 10.54
N LEU A 112 -0.58 9.75 9.26
CA LEU A 112 0.03 10.42 8.12
C LEU A 112 -1.03 11.17 7.30
N ALA A 113 -0.62 12.23 6.61
CA ALA A 113 -1.49 12.99 5.72
C ALA A 113 -1.61 12.28 4.35
N ALA A 114 -2.80 11.77 4.04
CA ALA A 114 -3.06 11.03 2.81
C ALA A 114 -3.44 11.96 1.63
N GLU A 115 -2.73 11.84 0.51
CA GLU A 115 -2.94 12.58 -0.75
C GLU A 115 -3.33 11.65 -1.91
N GLY A 116 -4.10 12.14 -2.88
CA GLY A 116 -4.40 11.38 -4.10
C GLY A 116 -5.51 10.34 -4.01
N GLU A 117 -6.23 10.23 -2.88
CA GLU A 117 -7.32 9.26 -2.66
C GLU A 117 -8.40 9.23 -3.77
N LYS A 118 -8.61 10.38 -4.43
CA LYS A 118 -9.56 10.59 -5.53
C LYS A 118 -9.06 10.17 -6.92
N CYS A 119 -7.79 9.77 -7.05
CA CYS A 119 -7.23 9.33 -8.34
C CYS A 119 -7.87 8.02 -8.84
N GLY A 120 -8.40 7.19 -7.93
CA GLY A 120 -9.16 5.98 -8.24
C GLY A 120 -8.33 4.77 -8.71
N ASN A 121 -7.20 4.98 -9.41
CA ASN A 121 -6.25 3.93 -9.76
C ASN A 121 -4.78 4.41 -9.65
N GLY A 122 -3.84 3.47 -9.77
CA GLY A 122 -2.40 3.76 -9.66
C GLY A 122 -1.83 4.60 -10.82
N GLU A 123 -2.41 4.50 -12.02
CA GLU A 123 -1.98 5.26 -13.21
C GLU A 123 -2.24 6.75 -13.03
N LYS A 124 -3.47 7.11 -12.64
CA LYS A 124 -3.88 8.49 -12.34
C LYS A 124 -3.15 9.05 -11.13
N LEU A 125 -2.79 8.20 -10.16
CA LEU A 125 -1.93 8.60 -9.04
C LEU A 125 -0.51 8.94 -9.51
N ALA A 126 0.06 8.15 -10.42
CA ALA A 126 1.37 8.46 -11.03
C ALA A 126 1.32 9.77 -11.83
N GLU A 127 0.27 9.99 -12.64
CA GLU A 127 0.05 11.26 -13.34
C GLU A 127 -0.04 12.46 -12.37
N TYR A 128 -0.79 12.31 -11.27
CA TYR A 128 -0.92 13.31 -10.22
C TYR A 128 0.43 13.65 -9.59
N ILE A 129 1.20 12.65 -9.15
CA ILE A 129 2.55 12.84 -8.58
C ILE A 129 3.47 13.55 -9.60
N CYS A 130 3.48 13.09 -10.86
CA CYS A 130 4.22 13.72 -11.95
C CYS A 130 3.86 15.19 -12.18
N SER A 131 2.59 15.58 -11.95
CA SER A 131 2.14 16.96 -12.10
C SER A 131 2.66 17.85 -10.96
N LEU A 132 2.62 17.36 -9.71
CA LEU A 132 3.12 18.08 -8.54
C LEU A 132 4.61 18.41 -8.67
N CYS A 133 5.42 17.46 -9.14
CA CYS A 133 6.85 17.67 -9.35
C CYS A 133 7.15 18.81 -10.35
N ARG A 134 6.38 18.90 -11.45
CA ARG A 134 6.52 19.97 -12.46
C ARG A 134 6.11 21.35 -11.93
N HIS A 135 5.05 21.42 -11.12
CA HIS A 135 4.63 22.69 -10.52
C HIS A 135 5.61 23.18 -9.45
N ARG A 136 6.25 22.27 -8.70
CA ARG A 136 7.25 22.63 -7.69
C ARG A 136 8.56 23.14 -8.29
N SER A 137 8.96 22.72 -9.49
CA SER A 137 10.15 23.24 -10.18
C SER A 137 9.94 24.61 -10.83
N ASN A 138 8.70 24.99 -11.19
CA ASN A 138 8.40 26.32 -11.75
C ASN A 138 8.37 27.45 -10.70
N HIS A 139 8.48 27.15 -9.41
CA HIS A 139 8.66 28.13 -8.34
C HIS A 139 10.04 27.99 -7.70
N SER A 140 11.04 28.67 -8.26
CA SER A 140 12.33 28.90 -7.61
C SER A 140 12.72 30.38 -7.70
N PRO A 141 12.84 31.11 -6.57
CA PRO A 141 13.70 32.27 -6.50
C PRO A 141 15.17 31.84 -6.64
N SER A 142 16.02 32.76 -7.06
CA SER A 142 17.46 32.55 -7.25
C SER A 142 18.22 32.17 -5.96
N HIS A 143 19.32 31.43 -6.15
CA HIS A 143 20.38 31.08 -5.20
C HIS A 143 20.13 29.96 -4.17
N GLY A 144 21.09 29.02 -4.10
CA GLY A 144 21.26 28.03 -3.03
C GLY A 144 21.04 26.59 -3.49
N GLN A 145 22.11 25.78 -3.49
CA GLN A 145 22.07 24.37 -3.85
C GLN A 145 21.01 23.59 -3.03
N ARG A 146 20.13 22.86 -3.72
CA ARG A 146 19.22 21.89 -3.09
C ARG A 146 19.08 20.67 -4.01
N GLY A 147 19.20 19.48 -3.42
CA GLY A 147 19.21 18.22 -4.16
C GLY A 147 17.91 17.92 -4.91
N ASN A 148 18.03 17.21 -6.03
CA ASN A 148 16.91 16.84 -6.89
C ASN A 148 15.86 15.99 -6.12
N PRO A 149 14.57 16.36 -6.09
CA PRO A 149 13.56 15.63 -5.33
C PRO A 149 13.13 14.27 -5.89
N CYS A 150 13.71 13.79 -7.00
CA CYS A 150 13.20 12.64 -7.76
C CYS A 150 14.32 11.78 -8.36
N GLU A 151 14.88 10.87 -7.56
CA GLU A 151 15.59 9.68 -8.06
C GLU A 151 14.85 8.41 -7.60
N LEU A 152 14.05 7.83 -8.49
CA LEU A 152 13.33 6.57 -8.30
C LEU A 152 13.47 5.74 -9.59
N HIS A 153 14.27 4.67 -9.56
CA HIS A 153 14.74 3.95 -10.76
C HIS A 153 14.17 2.52 -10.91
N GLY A 154 13.20 2.31 -11.82
CA GLY A 154 13.05 1.01 -12.52
C GLY A 154 11.78 0.17 -12.27
N GLY A 155 11.43 -0.62 -13.30
CA GLY A 155 10.12 -1.25 -13.62
C GLY A 155 9.56 -2.29 -12.63
N GLU A 156 8.24 -2.52 -12.48
CA GLU A 156 7.02 -2.02 -13.19
C GLU A 156 5.80 -2.00 -12.21
N ALA A 157 4.59 -1.49 -12.48
CA ALA A 157 4.04 -0.86 -13.70
C ALA A 157 3.59 0.62 -13.56
N LEU A 158 3.58 1.19 -12.35
CA LEU A 158 3.61 2.66 -12.16
C LEU A 158 4.80 3.38 -12.87
N PRO A 159 6.02 2.79 -12.99
CA PRO A 159 7.19 3.57 -13.43
C PRO A 159 7.28 3.84 -14.95
N SER A 160 6.52 3.14 -15.80
CA SER A 160 6.50 3.41 -17.26
C SER A 160 6.13 4.85 -17.64
N ARG A 161 5.40 5.58 -16.78
CA ARG A 161 5.08 7.03 -16.96
C ARG A 161 5.93 8.00 -16.12
N LEU A 162 6.85 7.48 -15.29
CA LEU A 162 7.78 8.26 -14.46
C LEU A 162 9.19 8.38 -15.09
N GLY A 163 9.40 7.80 -16.27
CA GLY A 163 10.72 7.69 -16.90
C GLY A 163 11.28 9.00 -17.46
N CYS A 164 12.41 9.44 -16.90
CA CYS A 164 13.41 10.27 -17.57
C CYS A 164 14.70 9.44 -17.77
N ARG A 165 15.44 9.69 -18.87
CA ARG A 165 16.66 8.91 -19.20
C ARG A 165 17.80 9.14 -18.19
N PRO A 166 18.60 8.10 -17.88
CA PRO A 166 19.79 8.25 -17.04
C PRO A 166 20.99 8.82 -17.83
N PRO A 167 21.90 9.57 -17.19
CA PRO A 167 23.27 9.76 -17.67
C PRO A 167 24.13 8.51 -17.38
N GLU A 168 25.16 8.30 -18.20
CA GLU A 168 26.05 7.13 -18.06
C GLU A 168 26.94 7.24 -16.80
N GLY A 169 27.08 6.14 -16.05
CA GLY A 169 28.19 5.95 -15.09
C GLY A 169 27.86 5.79 -13.60
N ALA A 170 26.59 5.85 -13.17
CA ALA A 170 26.24 5.70 -11.74
C ALA A 170 25.88 4.25 -11.36
N ALA A 171 26.46 3.74 -10.27
CA ALA A 171 26.18 2.41 -9.74
C ALA A 171 24.75 2.31 -9.17
N ALA A 172 24.00 1.30 -9.58
CA ALA A 172 22.58 1.15 -9.26
C ALA A 172 22.32 1.03 -7.74
N ARG A 173 21.41 1.87 -7.24
CA ARG A 173 20.77 1.73 -5.92
C ARG A 173 19.28 1.55 -6.15
N GLU A 174 18.75 0.40 -5.74
CA GLU A 174 17.36 0.00 -6.00
C GLU A 174 16.36 0.91 -5.24
N PRO A 175 15.32 1.44 -5.89
CA PRO A 175 14.23 2.07 -5.19
C PRO A 175 13.36 1.01 -4.52
N ILE A 176 12.72 1.37 -3.40
CA ILE A 176 11.62 0.56 -2.90
C ILE A 176 10.42 0.74 -3.82
N GLN A 177 10.09 -0.31 -4.55
CA GLN A 177 8.71 -0.59 -4.88
C GLN A 177 8.04 -1.22 -3.66
N LEU A 178 6.95 -0.65 -3.16
CA LEU A 178 6.04 -1.34 -2.24
C LEU A 178 5.08 -2.29 -3.00
N TRP A 179 5.57 -2.87 -4.10
CA TRP A 179 5.06 -4.10 -4.72
C TRP A 179 5.86 -5.27 -4.12
N GLY A 180 5.47 -5.75 -2.93
CA GLY A 180 6.26 -6.80 -2.28
C GLY A 180 5.73 -7.41 -1.00
N CYS A 181 4.78 -6.77 -0.30
CA CYS A 181 4.19 -7.37 0.91
C CYS A 181 3.00 -8.29 0.65
N LEU A 182 2.46 -8.35 -0.58
CA LEU A 182 1.28 -9.14 -0.91
C LEU A 182 1.61 -10.14 -2.03
N GLY A 183 2.18 -11.28 -1.64
CA GLY A 183 2.28 -12.41 -2.53
C GLY A 183 0.93 -13.09 -2.66
N LEU A 184 0.23 -12.88 -3.78
CA LEU A 184 -0.87 -13.75 -4.19
C LEU A 184 -0.28 -15.13 -4.56
N ARG A 185 -0.08 -16.01 -3.59
CA ARG A 185 0.12 -17.43 -3.85
C ARG A 185 -1.26 -18.05 -4.15
N PRO A 186 -1.54 -18.52 -5.37
CA PRO A 186 -2.70 -19.37 -5.61
C PRO A 186 -2.45 -20.72 -4.94
N HIS A 187 -2.84 -20.85 -3.67
CA HIS A 187 -2.83 -22.14 -2.99
C HIS A 187 -4.03 -22.97 -3.47
N TRP A 188 -3.91 -23.51 -4.68
CA TRP A 188 -4.77 -24.61 -5.12
C TRP A 188 -4.75 -25.71 -4.08
N LEU A 189 -5.92 -26.30 -3.83
CA LEU A 189 -6.14 -27.33 -2.82
C LEU A 189 -5.08 -28.43 -2.93
N ARG A 190 -4.25 -28.60 -1.90
CA ARG A 190 -3.57 -29.89 -1.70
C ARG A 190 -4.64 -30.86 -1.19
N PRO A 191 -4.91 -31.98 -1.87
CA PRO A 191 -5.69 -33.05 -1.27
C PRO A 191 -4.95 -33.51 -0.01
N GLY A 192 -5.66 -33.54 1.13
CA GLY A 192 -5.13 -34.19 2.33
C GLY A 192 -4.88 -35.68 2.06
N PRO A 193 -3.90 -36.31 2.72
CA PRO A 193 -3.65 -37.73 2.53
C PRO A 193 -4.90 -38.52 2.93
N ALA A 194 -5.42 -39.32 2.00
CA ALA A 194 -6.47 -40.29 2.31
C ALA A 194 -5.91 -41.26 3.35
N ARG A 195 -6.50 -41.25 4.56
CA ARG A 195 -6.27 -42.33 5.53
C ARG A 195 -6.99 -43.55 4.97
N GLY A 196 -6.22 -44.50 4.46
CA GLY A 196 -6.76 -45.80 4.10
C GLY A 196 -7.08 -46.58 5.38
N ASP A 197 -8.28 -47.14 5.45
CA ASP A 197 -8.61 -48.15 6.44
C ASP A 197 -7.77 -49.41 6.21
N ARG A 198 -7.02 -49.83 7.24
CA ARG A 198 -6.79 -51.24 7.54
C ARG A 198 -6.30 -51.44 8.97
#